data_AF-A0A0F9SMW6-F1
#
_entry.id   AF-A0A0F9SMW6-F1
#
_cell.length_a   1.000
_cell.length_b   1.000
_cell.length_c   1.000
_cell.angle_alpha   90.00
_cell.angle_beta   90.00
_cell.angle_gamma   90.00
#
_symmetry.space_group_name_H-M   'P 1'
#
loop_
_entity.id
_entity.type
_entity.pdbx_description
1 polymer ?
#
loop_
_entity_poly.entity_id
_entity_poly.type
_entity_poly.pdbx_seq_one_letter_code
_entity_poly.pdbx_strand_id
1 'polypeptide(L)' 'MSTKGFEQHKREYLRGKLSKLKKEQIAFFNRIYVGIDEIPEDKMDFAACQIENTILKNEKGVL' A
#
# COMPACT_ATOMS: atom_id res chain seq x y z
N MET A 1 -7.37 -3.03 23.63
CA MET A 1 -6.82 -1.90 22.84
C MET A 1 -7.72 -1.73 21.63
N SER A 2 -8.22 -0.52 21.34
CA SER A 2 -9.13 -0.30 20.21
C SER A 2 -8.40 -0.55 18.90
N THR A 3 -8.76 -1.63 18.19
CA THR A 3 -8.21 -2.05 16.88
C THR A 3 -8.19 -0.91 15.85
N LYS A 4 -9.14 0.03 15.95
CA LYS A 4 -9.25 1.22 15.10
C LYS A 4 -7.99 2.09 15.03
N GLY A 5 -7.25 2.27 16.13
CA GLY A 5 -6.04 3.10 16.13
C GLY A 5 -4.88 2.44 15.37
N PHE A 6 -4.80 1.12 15.44
CA PHE A 6 -3.75 0.33 14.78
C PHE A 6 -4.01 0.21 13.27
N GLU A 7 -5.26 -0.04 12.87
CA GLU A 7 -5.68 -0.04 11.47
C GLU A 7 -5.41 1.31 10.79
N GLN A 8 -5.73 2.41 11.48
CA GLN A 8 -5.51 3.75 10.93
C GLN A 8 -4.03 4.04 10.71
N HIS A 9 -3.16 3.64 11.65
CA HIS A 9 -1.71 3.77 11.50
C HIS A 9 -1.18 2.97 10.30
N LYS A 10 -1.64 1.73 10.10
CA LYS A 10 -1.29 0.92 8.92
C LYS A 10 -1.74 1.57 7.61
N ARG A 11 -2.94 2.17 7.57
CA ARG A 11 -3.43 2.88 6.38
C ARG A 11 -2.62 4.13 6.07
N GLU A 12 -2.25 4.92 7.09
CA GLU A 12 -1.36 6.08 6.91
C GLU A 12 0.01 5.66 6.38
N TYR A 13 0.57 4.58 6.92
CA TYR A 13 1.81 3.98 6.42
C TYR A 13 1.70 3.60 4.94
N LEU A 14 0.64 2.87 4.57
CA LEU A 14 0.37 2.48 3.17
C LEU A 14 0.23 3.70 2.26
N ARG A 15 -0.49 4.75 2.68
CA ARG A 15 -0.62 6.02 1.94
C ARG A 15 0.73 6.67 1.68
N GLY A 16 1.59 6.75 2.70
CA GLY A 16 2.93 7.32 2.59
C GLY A 16 3.86 6.53 1.66
N LYS A 17 3.62 5.22 1.48
CA LYS A 17 4.37 4.40 0.52
C LYS A 17 3.79 4.49 -0.88
N LEU A 18 2.46 4.46 -1.02
CA LEU A 18 1.78 4.60 -2.31
C LEU A 18 2.10 5.91 -3.02
N SER A 19 2.35 7.00 -2.29
CA SER A 19 2.79 8.27 -2.86
C SER A 19 4.16 8.21 -3.54
N LYS A 20 4.98 7.18 -3.26
CA LYS A 20 6.28 6.95 -3.92
C LYS A 20 6.17 6.11 -5.19
N LEU A 21 5.00 5.56 -5.49
CA LEU A 21 4.76 4.75 -6.68
C LEU A 21 4.42 5.62 -7.90
N LYS A 22 4.70 5.10 -9.10
CA LYS A 22 4.29 5.73 -10.36
C LYS A 22 2.76 5.70 -10.49
N LYS A 23 2.15 6.64 -11.23
CA LYS A 23 0.69 6.71 -11.44
C LYS A 23 0.07 5.38 -11.90
N GLU A 24 0.76 4.67 -12.78
CA GLU A 24 0.31 3.37 -13.33
C GLU A 24 0.28 2.28 -12.26
N GLN A 25 1.25 2.29 -11.34
CA GLN A 25 1.34 1.34 -10.22
C GLN A 25 0.26 1.64 -9.17
N ILE A 26 -0.03 2.92 -8.93
CA ILE A 26 -1.16 3.34 -8.09
C ILE A 26 -2.49 2.89 -8.73
N ALA A 27 -2.64 3.06 -10.04
CA ALA A 27 -3.84 2.60 -10.76
C ALA A 27 -4.00 1.07 -10.69
N PHE A 28 -2.90 0.32 -10.79
CA PHE A 28 -2.91 -1.12 -10.61
C PHE A 28 -3.29 -1.52 -9.18
N PHE A 29 -2.71 -0.85 -8.18
CA PHE A 29 -3.07 -1.06 -6.79
C PHE A 29 -4.57 -0.82 -6.55
N ASN A 30 -5.11 0.29 -7.06
CA ASN A 30 -6.53 0.64 -6.93
C ASN A 30 -7.46 -0.32 -7.67
N ARG A 31 -6.96 -1.09 -8.65
CA ARG A 31 -7.72 -2.17 -9.30
C ARG A 31 -7.78 -3.43 -8.44
N ILE A 32 -6.74 -3.72 -7.67
CA ILE A 32 -6.70 -4.88 -6.75
C ILE A 32 -7.54 -4.58 -5.51
N TYR A 33 -7.37 -3.39 -4.96
CA TYR A 33 -8.07 -2.91 -3.79
C TYR A 33 -8.73 -1.59 -4.15
N VAL A 34 -10.07 -1.53 -4.14
CA VAL A 34 -10.89 -0.36 -4.54
C VAL A 34 -10.37 0.97 -3.97
N GLY A 35 -9.67 0.92 -2.83
CA GLY A 35 -8.72 1.93 -2.37
C GLY A 35 -8.04 1.47 -1.08
N ILE A 36 -7.11 2.25 -0.54
CA ILE A 36 -6.46 1.96 0.76
C ILE A 36 -7.48 1.86 1.89
N ASP A 37 -8.58 2.62 1.79
CA ASP A 37 -9.68 2.64 2.77
C ASP A 37 -10.55 1.36 2.74
N GLU A 38 -10.49 0.60 1.64
CA GLU A 38 -11.27 -0.63 1.46
C GLU A 38 -10.45 -1.90 1.75
N ILE A 39 -9.17 -1.78 2.10
CA ILE A 39 -8.30 -2.94 2.37
C ILE A 39 -8.70 -3.59 3.69
N PRO A 40 -9.03 -4.89 3.69
CA PRO A 40 -9.24 -5.67 4.92
C PRO A 40 -7.96 -5.72 5.77
N GLU A 41 -8.09 -5.67 7.10
CA GLU A 41 -6.94 -5.63 8.02
C GLU A 41 -5.96 -6.79 7.80
N ASP A 42 -6.47 -8.00 7.57
CA ASP A 42 -5.70 -9.23 7.29
C ASP A 42 -4.88 -9.14 5.99
N LYS A 43 -5.25 -8.25 5.07
CA LYS A 43 -4.57 -8.03 3.80
C LYS A 43 -3.66 -6.81 3.80
N MET A 44 -3.70 -5.98 4.85
CA MET A 44 -2.88 -4.76 4.91
C MET A 44 -1.38 -5.07 4.93
N ASP A 45 -0.96 -6.12 5.63
CA ASP A 45 0.47 -6.49 5.70
C ASP A 45 0.96 -7.01 4.34
N PHE A 46 0.12 -7.77 3.63
CA PHE A 46 0.42 -8.21 2.26
C PHE A 46 0.47 -7.02 1.28
N ALA A 47 -0.48 -6.09 1.37
CA ALA A 47 -0.50 -4.87 0.56
C ALA A 47 0.75 -4.01 0.82
N ALA A 48 1.20 -3.89 2.07
CA ALA A 48 2.42 -3.18 2.44
C ALA A 48 3.64 -3.82 1.78
N CYS A 49 3.78 -5.15 1.87
CA CYS A 49 4.87 -5.88 1.26
C CYS A 49 4.91 -5.73 -0.27
N GLN A 50 3.75 -5.75 -0.93
CA GLN A 50 3.64 -5.52 -2.37
C GLN A 50 4.12 -4.11 -2.78
N ILE A 51 3.67 -3.08 -2.07
CA ILE A 51 4.07 -1.70 -2.32
C ILE A 51 5.58 -1.53 -2.08
N GLU A 52 6.11 -2.04 -0.97
CA GLU A 52 7.54 -1.96 -0.66
C GLU A 52 8.41 -2.63 -1.72
N ASN A 53 8.04 -3.84 -2.15
CA ASN A 53 8.74 -4.52 -3.23
C ASN A 53 8.69 -3.73 -4.54
N THR A 54 7.58 -3.06 -4.81
CA THR A 54 7.43 -2.21 -6.01
C THR A 54 8.32 -0.97 -5.92
N ILE A 55 8.39 -0.31 -4.75
CA ILE A 55 9.30 0.81 -4.50
C ILE A 55 10.76 0.37 -4.68
N LEU A 56 11.15 -0.74 -4.08
CA LEU A 56 12.52 -1.28 -4.19
C LEU A 56 12.88 -1.59 -5.65
N LYS A 57 11.94 -2.11 -6.44
CA LYS A 57 12.14 -2.36 -7.87
C LYS A 57 12.26 -1.06 -8.68
N ASN A 58 11.47 -0.03 -8.35
CA ASN A 58 11.59 1.30 -8.96
C ASN A 58 12.97 1.92 -8.66
N GLU A 59 13.42 1.88 -7.40
CA GLU A 59 14.72 2.41 -6.97
C GLU A 59 15.89 1.69 -7.65
N LYS A 60 15.73 0.38 -7.93
CA LYS A 60 16.71 -0.43 -8.67
C LYS A 60 16.63 -0.26 -10.19
N GLY A 61 15.66 0.49 -10.72
CA GLY A 61 15.47 0.67 -12.16
C GLY A 61 15.01 -0.59 -12.91
N VAL A 62 14.31 -1.51 -12.23
CA VAL A 62 13.84 -2.79 -12.78
C VAL A 62 12.37 -2.70 -13.25
N LEU A 63 11.75 -1.52 -13.12
CA LEU A 63 10.34 -1.22 -13.44
C LEU A 63 10.16 0.19 -14.04
#